data_AF-A0A6I9N4Y7-F1
#
_entry.id   AF-A0A6I9N4Y7-F1
#
_cell.length_a   1.000
_cell.length_b   1.000
_cell.length_c   1.000
_cell.angle_alpha   90.00
_cell.angle_beta   90.00
_cell.angle_gamma   90.00
#
_symmetry.space_group_name_H-M   'P 1'
#
loop_
_entity.id
_entity.type
_entity.pdbx_description
1 polymer ?
#
loop_
_entity_poly.entity_id
_entity_poly.type
_entity_poly.pdbx_seq_one_letter_code
_entity_poly.pdbx_strand_id
1 'polypeptide(L)'
;MSKVNPEPNLIHIMGCYVLGNPNGEKLFQKLKNLMRPYSVEFGSPLELSAQGKELIELYFDFRLYRLWKTRQHSKLLDYEEFL
;
A
#
# COMPACT_ATOMS: atom_id res chain seq x y z
N MET A 1 -3.83 25.39 -26.37
CA MET A 1 -3.77 24.69 -25.07
C MET A 1 -3.90 23.20 -25.36
N SER A 2 -2.80 22.44 -25.24
CA SER A 2 -2.81 21.00 -25.48
C SER A 2 -3.71 20.31 -24.44
N LYS A 3 -4.79 19.67 -24.90
CA LYS A 3 -5.73 18.87 -24.08
C LYS A 3 -5.08 17.56 -23.60
N VAL A 4 -3.90 17.64 -22.99
CA VAL A 4 -3.28 16.45 -22.38
C VAL A 4 -3.96 16.32 -21.02
N ASN A 5 -4.89 15.36 -20.91
CA ASN A 5 -5.34 14.93 -19.59
C ASN A 5 -4.08 14.43 -18.85
N PRO A 6 -3.67 15.06 -17.75
CA PRO A 6 -2.53 14.57 -16.99
C PRO A 6 -2.86 13.19 -16.44
N GLU A 7 -1.90 12.27 -16.51
CA GLU A 7 -2.00 10.98 -15.82
C GLU A 7 -2.22 11.24 -14.32
N PRO A 8 -3.16 10.52 -13.67
CA PRO A 8 -3.42 10.72 -12.26
C PRO A 8 -2.21 10.30 -11.42
N ASN A 9 -1.98 10.99 -10.30
CA ASN A 9 -0.93 10.58 -9.37
C ASN A 9 -1.33 9.27 -8.70
N LEU A 10 -0.43 8.29 -8.62
CA LEU A 10 -0.71 6.99 -8.01
C LEU A 10 -0.17 6.92 -6.58
N ILE A 11 -1.03 6.56 -5.63
CA ILE A 11 -0.66 6.23 -4.25
C ILE A 11 -0.86 4.73 -4.02
N HIS A 12 0.24 4.02 -3.77
CA HIS A 12 0.23 2.61 -3.43
C HIS A 12 0.21 2.42 -1.91
N ILE A 13 -0.85 1.82 -1.38
CA ILE A 13 -0.94 1.38 0.01
C ILE A 13 -0.46 -0.07 0.07
N MET A 14 0.70 -0.30 0.70
CA MET A 14 1.33 -1.61 0.82
C MET A 14 1.42 -2.04 2.30
N GLY A 15 1.53 -3.34 2.55
CA GLY A 15 1.78 -3.89 3.89
C GLY A 15 0.55 -4.26 4.70
N CYS A 16 -0.66 -3.80 4.32
CA CYS A 16 -1.83 -3.81 5.21
C CYS A 16 -3.08 -4.56 4.71
N TYR A 17 -2.98 -5.37 3.65
CA TYR A 17 -4.09 -6.11 3.02
C TYR A 17 -5.45 -5.36 3.06
N VAL A 18 -5.42 -4.09 2.66
CA VAL A 18 -6.52 -3.14 2.92
C VAL A 18 -7.78 -3.52 2.13
N LEU A 19 -7.62 -4.09 0.93
CA LEU A 19 -8.73 -4.61 0.13
C LEU A 19 -9.23 -5.99 0.57
N GLY A 20 -8.64 -6.56 1.62
CA GLY A 20 -8.99 -7.87 2.13
C GLY A 20 -10.12 -7.89 3.16
N ASN A 21 -10.57 -6.72 3.61
CA ASN A 21 -11.61 -6.60 4.63
C ASN A 21 -12.52 -5.38 4.39
N PRO A 22 -13.77 -5.41 4.88
CA PRO A 22 -14.74 -4.33 4.63
C PRO A 22 -14.34 -2.96 5.17
N ASN A 23 -13.60 -2.92 6.29
CA ASN A 23 -13.15 -1.67 6.89
C ASN A 23 -12.07 -0.99 6.03
N GLY A 24 -11.18 -1.78 5.45
CA GLY A 24 -10.13 -1.29 4.57
C GLY A 24 -10.69 -0.83 3.22
N GLU A 25 -11.67 -1.51 2.63
CA GLU A 25 -12.39 -1.00 1.46
C GLU A 25 -13.07 0.36 1.75
N LYS A 26 -13.71 0.49 2.92
CA LYS A 26 -14.33 1.75 3.35
C LYS A 26 -13.31 2.88 3.53
N LEU A 27 -12.13 2.57 4.06
CA LEU A 27 -11.01 3.52 4.14
C LEU A 27 -10.57 3.96 2.73
N PHE A 28 -10.40 3.00 1.82
CA PHE A 28 -9.97 3.24 0.45
C PHE A 28 -10.94 4.18 -0.29
N GLN A 29 -12.24 3.97 -0.14
CA GLN A 29 -13.27 4.82 -0.72
C GLN A 29 -13.27 6.24 -0.11
N LYS A 30 -13.09 6.35 1.21
CA LYS A 30 -12.97 7.66 1.87
C LYS A 30 -11.77 8.46 1.35
N LEU A 31 -10.62 7.80 1.18
CA LEU A 31 -9.41 8.44 0.65
C LEU A 31 -9.61 8.93 -0.79
N LYS A 32 -10.22 8.11 -1.66
CA LYS A 32 -10.59 8.50 -3.04
C LYS A 32 -11.50 9.72 -3.07
N ASN A 33 -12.50 9.77 -2.20
CA ASN A 33 -13.43 10.91 -2.11
C ASN A 33 -12.74 12.20 -1.64
N LEU A 34 -11.81 12.09 -0.70
CA LEU A 34 -11.11 13.24 -0.12
C LEU A 34 -10.08 13.85 -1.09
N MET A 35 -9.38 13.01 -1.85
CA MET A 35 -8.22 13.41 -2.67
C MET A 35 -8.57 13.90 -4.10
N ARG A 36 -9.85 14.18 -4.36
CA ARG A 36 -10.41 14.53 -5.69
C ARG A 36 -10.15 13.43 -6.73
N PRO A 37 -11.20 12.70 -7.19
CA PRO A 37 -11.06 11.48 -7.98
C PRO A 37 -10.31 11.61 -9.32
N TYR A 38 -10.10 12.82 -9.82
CA TYR A 38 -9.38 13.08 -11.07
C TYR A 38 -7.89 13.41 -10.87
N SER A 39 -7.40 13.55 -9.64
CA SER A 39 -6.01 13.95 -9.40
C SER A 39 -5.14 12.86 -8.78
N VAL A 40 -5.77 11.89 -8.11
CA VAL A 40 -5.06 10.81 -7.41
C VAL A 40 -5.82 9.49 -7.53
N GLU A 41 -5.12 8.46 -8.00
CA GLU A 41 -5.55 7.07 -7.95
C GLU A 41 -4.89 6.33 -6.78
N PHE A 42 -5.62 5.37 -6.22
CA PHE A 42 -5.14 4.54 -5.12
C PHE A 42 -5.03 3.08 -5.57
N GLY A 43 -3.88 2.47 -5.31
CA GLY A 43 -3.63 1.05 -5.54
C GLY A 43 -3.27 0.33 -4.22
N SER A 44 -3.66 -0.92 -4.08
CA SER A 44 -3.24 -1.78 -2.97
C SER A 44 -2.92 -3.17 -3.54
N PRO A 45 -1.74 -3.32 -4.18
CA PRO A 45 -1.38 -4.56 -4.85
C PRO A 45 -1.23 -5.71 -3.84
N LEU A 46 -1.54 -6.92 -4.29
CA LEU A 46 -1.24 -8.13 -3.53
C LEU A 46 0.27 -8.35 -3.52
N GLU A 47 0.91 -8.22 -2.35
CA GLU A 47 2.36 -8.27 -2.17
C GLU A 47 3.01 -9.57 -2.69
N LEU A 48 2.26 -10.69 -2.68
CA LEU A 48 2.71 -12.00 -3.17
C LEU A 48 2.43 -12.24 -4.66
N SER A 49 1.79 -11.28 -5.34
CA SER A 49 1.59 -11.33 -6.79
C SER A 49 2.83 -10.83 -7.53
N ALA A 50 2.96 -11.18 -8.82
CA ALA A 50 4.03 -10.65 -9.68
C ALA A 50 4.02 -9.11 -9.71
N GLN A 51 2.83 -8.52 -9.81
CA GLN A 51 2.63 -7.06 -9.76
C GLN A 51 3.06 -6.47 -8.40
N GLY A 52 2.76 -7.15 -7.30
CA GLY A 52 3.18 -6.73 -5.96
C GLY A 52 4.69 -6.75 -5.79
N LYS A 53 5.37 -7.76 -6.34
CA LYS A 53 6.83 -7.84 -6.33
C LYS A 53 7.46 -6.66 -7.07
N GLU A 54 6.99 -6.35 -8.28
CA GLU A 54 7.48 -5.22 -9.07
C GLU A 54 7.28 -3.89 -8.35
N LEU A 55 6.13 -3.69 -7.70
CA LEU A 55 5.85 -2.47 -6.93
C LEU A 55 6.69 -2.38 -5.65
N ILE A 56 6.92 -3.48 -4.96
CA ILE A 56 7.85 -3.51 -3.82
C ILE A 56 9.24 -3.12 -4.29
N GLU A 57 9.73 -3.69 -5.41
CA GLU A 57 11.04 -3.37 -5.98
C GLU A 57 11.14 -1.92 -6.47
N LEU A 58 10.01 -1.31 -6.88
CA LEU A 58 9.96 0.11 -7.27
C LEU A 58 10.18 1.07 -6.09
N TYR A 59 9.65 0.74 -4.90
CA TYR A 59 9.68 1.64 -3.74
C TYR A 59 10.66 1.22 -2.63
N PHE A 60 11.06 -0.06 -2.58
CA PHE A 60 11.83 -0.65 -1.48
C PHE A 60 12.85 -1.68 -1.97
N ASP A 61 13.87 -1.98 -1.16
CA ASP A 61 14.65 -3.21 -1.36
C ASP A 61 13.78 -4.42 -0.98
N PHE A 62 13.54 -5.30 -1.96
CA PHE A 62 12.67 -6.48 -1.80
C PHE A 62 13.07 -7.39 -0.62
N ARG A 63 14.37 -7.55 -0.34
CA ARG A 63 14.85 -8.42 0.74
C ARG A 63 14.56 -7.78 2.10
N LEU A 64 14.78 -6.47 2.22
CA LEU A 64 14.47 -5.72 3.45
C LEU A 64 12.96 -5.67 3.69
N TYR A 65 12.16 -5.47 2.65
CA TYR A 65 10.70 -5.51 2.74
C TYR A 65 10.21 -6.86 3.25
N ARG A 66 10.70 -7.96 2.65
CA ARG A 66 10.37 -9.32 3.08
C ARG A 66 10.79 -9.58 4.53
N LEU A 67 11.99 -9.16 4.94
CA LEU A 67 12.45 -9.29 6.32
C LEU A 67 11.53 -8.53 7.29
N TRP A 68 11.21 -7.27 6.98
CA TRP A 68 10.27 -6.48 7.78
C TRP A 68 8.91 -7.17 7.90
N LYS A 69 8.35 -7.70 6.79
CA LYS A 69 7.05 -8.36 6.80
C LYS A 69 7.04 -9.63 7.65
N THR A 70 8.13 -10.42 7.63
CA THR A 70 8.23 -11.59 8.52
C THR A 70 8.25 -11.23 9.99
N ARG A 71 8.77 -10.05 10.36
CA ARG A 71 8.77 -9.57 11.74
C ARG A 71 7.37 -9.16 12.22
N GLN A 72 6.49 -8.68 11.34
CA GLN A 72 5.11 -8.31 11.68
C GLN A 72 4.26 -9.50 12.18
N HIS A 73 4.57 -10.72 11.74
CA HIS A 73 3.86 -11.94 12.18
C HIS A 73 4.59 -12.67 13.31
N SER A 74 5.76 -12.17 13.72
CA SER A 74 6.50 -12.73 14.84
C SER A 74 5.86 -12.28 16.14
N LYS A 75 5.28 -13.22 16.89
CA LYS A 75 4.80 -12.98 18.27
C LYS A 75 5.91 -12.58 19.25
N LEU A 76 7.17 -12.50 18.81
CA LEU A 76 8.31 -12.09 19.64
C LEU A 76 8.42 -10.56 19.82
N LEU A 77 7.58 -9.75 19.16
CA LEU A 77 7.57 -8.29 19.33
C LEU A 77 6.76 -7.80 20.53
N ASP A 78 6.10 -8.69 21.29
CA ASP A 78 5.45 -8.34 22.56
C ASP A 78 6.48 -8.00 23.69
N TYR A 79 7.77 -7.91 23.39
CA TYR A 79 8.84 -7.64 24.37
C TYR A 79 9.37 -6.20 24.42
N GLU A 80 8.79 -5.27 23.66
CA GLU A 80 9.12 -3.83 23.76
C GLU A 80 7.95 -3.03 24.37
N GLU A 81 7.21 -3.62 25.33
CA GLU A 81 6.26 -2.90 26.19
C GLU A 81 6.87 -2.49 27.56
N PHE A 82 8.20 -2.58 27.71
CA PHE A 82 8.89 -2.13 28.92
C PHE A 82 10.20 -1.41 28.58
N LEU A 83 10.12 -0.12 28.24
CA LEU A 83 11.17 0.88 28.50
C LEU A 83 10.57 2.29 28.56
#